data_AF-A0A6I3E7U4-F1
#
_entry.id   AF-A0A6I3E7U4-F1
#
_cell.length_a   1.000
_cell.length_b   1.000
_cell.length_c   1.000
_cell.angle_alpha   90.00
_cell.angle_beta   90.00
_cell.angle_gamma   90.00
#
_symmetry.space_group_name_H-M   'P 1'
#
loop_
_entity.id
_entity.type
_entity.pdbx_description
1 polymer ?
#
loop_
_entity_poly.entity_id
_entity_poly.type
_entity_poly.pdbx_seq_one_letter_code
_entity_poly.pdbx_strand_id
1 'polypeptide(L)'
;MKSTIAKVGVGFLLGATLVGGIATAATNSSPSLKACVDNRTQALYLSKDGTCSKARTLVDLSAGGLDAKSIAAAVTPSVVSIQVSTSTGSGNGSGSIYKTSATSSYIITNNHVVESAATSGKITVELLNGDLIDAKIVGRDANYDLAVIQVQRGNLPVITIGDSSKVSVGDPVVAIGSPLGLASTVTSGIVSALNRPVTTGSVGAESYVDAIQTDAAINPGNSGGALLDAQGRIIGVNSAIATLSSGGTAGSIGLGFSIPINEAKRVIDEIIATGKSTRPVLGVNLDATYTGVGAKILKLVPGEGAEKAGIPAGSVIRSIDGVKTNDQVSAIVRIRSYAPGAVVTVLVDLPTGGQKSFKVTLGSTPSS
;
A
#
# COMPACT_ATOMS: atom_id res chain seq x y z
N MET A 1 81.14 22.97 -25.98
CA MET A 1 80.41 21.89 -26.68
C MET A 1 79.32 22.54 -27.52
N LYS A 2 79.16 22.07 -28.76
CA LYS A 2 78.49 22.73 -29.88
C LYS A 2 76.96 22.71 -29.77
N SER A 3 76.33 23.77 -30.30
CA SER A 3 74.90 23.95 -30.55
C SER A 3 74.38 23.15 -31.75
N THR A 4 73.10 22.77 -31.75
CA THR A 4 72.21 22.65 -32.94
C THR A 4 70.77 22.59 -32.40
N ILE A 5 69.91 23.61 -32.49
CA ILE A 5 69.16 24.23 -33.60
C ILE A 5 68.11 23.32 -34.28
N ALA A 6 66.85 23.76 -34.14
CA ALA A 6 65.67 23.64 -35.01
C ALA A 6 64.96 22.29 -35.18
N LYS A 7 63.63 22.31 -34.93
CA LYS A 7 62.58 22.39 -35.98
C LYS A 7 61.19 22.47 -35.31
N VAL A 8 60.47 23.58 -35.46
CA VAL A 8 59.37 23.85 -36.42
C VAL A 8 58.01 23.81 -35.71
N GLY A 9 57.41 24.99 -35.56
CA GLY A 9 55.97 25.13 -35.39
C GLY A 9 55.30 25.36 -36.75
N VAL A 10 54.20 24.66 -36.98
CA VAL A 10 53.08 24.90 -37.92
C VAL A 10 51.99 23.94 -37.43
N GLY A 11 50.70 24.22 -37.32
CA GLY A 11 49.89 25.37 -37.64
C GLY A 11 48.45 25.00 -37.27
N PHE A 12 47.70 25.97 -36.77
CA PHE A 12 46.27 25.86 -36.51
C PHE A 12 45.53 25.91 -37.86
N LEU A 13 44.80 24.86 -38.22
CA LEU A 13 43.86 24.87 -39.34
C LEU A 13 42.55 24.22 -38.94
N LEU A 14 41.51 25.05 -39.03
CA LEU A 14 40.10 24.77 -38.82
C LEU A 14 39.63 23.55 -39.63
N GLY A 15 38.94 22.64 -38.95
CA GLY A 15 38.19 21.55 -39.56
C GLY A 15 36.85 21.38 -38.84
N ALA A 16 35.92 22.31 -39.07
CA ALA A 16 34.53 22.12 -38.70
C ALA A 16 33.88 21.11 -39.66
N THR A 17 33.88 19.84 -39.30
CA THR A 17 33.02 18.84 -39.96
C THR A 17 31.73 18.70 -39.16
N LEU A 18 30.67 19.28 -39.71
CA LEU A 18 29.28 18.95 -39.40
C LEU A 18 29.05 17.47 -39.68
N VAL A 19 29.19 16.61 -38.67
CA VAL A 19 28.63 15.27 -38.69
C VAL A 19 27.23 15.38 -38.11
N GLY A 20 26.24 15.55 -38.98
CA GLY A 20 24.84 15.37 -38.67
C GLY A 20 24.59 13.92 -38.26
N GLY A 21 24.71 13.63 -36.98
CA GLY A 21 24.22 12.38 -36.40
C GLY A 21 22.71 12.44 -36.35
N ILE A 22 22.05 11.80 -37.31
CA ILE A 22 20.65 11.42 -37.14
C ILE A 22 20.65 10.44 -35.98
N ALA A 23 20.16 10.88 -34.82
CA ALA A 23 19.81 9.97 -33.74
C ALA A 23 18.61 9.13 -34.22
N THR A 24 18.89 8.01 -34.89
CA THR A 24 17.90 6.94 -35.00
C THR A 24 17.74 6.37 -33.60
N ALA A 25 16.66 6.76 -32.93
CA ALA A 25 16.18 6.03 -31.76
C ALA A 25 16.02 4.58 -32.18
N ALA A 26 16.90 3.70 -31.70
CA ALA A 26 16.69 2.28 -31.82
C ALA A 26 15.41 1.96 -31.06
N THR A 27 14.32 1.71 -31.78
CA THR A 27 13.13 1.10 -31.20
C THR A 27 13.54 -0.31 -30.80
N ASN A 28 13.95 -0.49 -29.55
CA ASN A 28 14.08 -1.80 -28.93
C ASN A 28 12.68 -2.38 -28.76
N SER A 29 12.06 -2.81 -29.84
CA SER A 29 10.98 -3.77 -29.80
C SER A 29 11.62 -5.11 -29.45
N SER A 30 11.81 -5.35 -28.14
CA SER A 30 12.07 -6.69 -27.63
C SER A 30 11.00 -7.62 -28.22
N PRO A 31 11.38 -8.78 -28.80
CA PRO A 31 10.41 -9.70 -29.34
C PRO A 31 9.44 -10.09 -28.23
N SER A 32 8.16 -9.79 -28.44
CA SER A 32 7.15 -10.04 -27.43
C SER A 32 7.03 -11.55 -27.22
N LEU A 33 7.52 -12.05 -26.09
CA LEU A 33 7.35 -13.47 -25.76
C LEU A 33 5.87 -13.68 -25.47
N LYS A 34 5.18 -14.49 -26.27
CA LYS A 34 3.76 -14.76 -26.07
C LYS A 34 3.58 -16.17 -25.50
N ALA A 35 2.61 -16.32 -24.62
CA ALA A 35 2.20 -17.61 -24.08
C ALA A 35 0.70 -17.82 -24.18
N CYS A 36 0.29 -19.07 -24.16
CA CYS A 36 -1.09 -19.50 -24.08
C CYS A 36 -1.36 -20.04 -22.68
N VAL A 37 -2.37 -19.51 -22.00
CA VAL A 37 -2.85 -20.01 -20.72
C VAL A 37 -4.07 -20.89 -20.95
N ASP A 38 -4.07 -22.11 -20.45
CA ASP A 38 -5.25 -22.98 -20.50
C ASP A 38 -6.37 -22.44 -19.61
N ASN A 39 -7.56 -22.20 -20.19
CA ASN A 39 -8.64 -21.53 -19.46
C ASN A 39 -9.19 -22.37 -18.30
N ARG A 40 -8.97 -23.70 -18.31
CA ARG A 40 -9.47 -24.61 -17.28
C ARG A 40 -8.41 -24.95 -16.25
N THR A 41 -7.17 -25.21 -16.68
CA THR A 41 -6.10 -25.67 -15.78
C THR A 41 -5.11 -24.58 -15.38
N GLN A 42 -5.17 -23.41 -16.04
CA GLN A 42 -4.22 -22.30 -15.86
C GLN A 42 -2.76 -22.67 -16.20
N ALA A 43 -2.53 -23.78 -16.92
CA ALA A 43 -1.20 -24.18 -17.35
C ALA A 43 -0.67 -23.26 -18.47
N LEU A 44 0.62 -22.90 -18.39
CA LEU A 44 1.29 -22.00 -19.33
C LEU A 44 1.98 -22.80 -20.46
N TYR A 45 1.79 -22.35 -21.71
CA TYR A 45 2.44 -22.91 -22.90
C TYR A 45 3.07 -21.80 -23.73
N LEU A 46 4.28 -21.97 -24.25
CA LEU A 46 4.90 -21.01 -25.17
C LEU A 46 4.10 -20.91 -26.49
N SER A 47 3.77 -19.69 -26.91
CA SER A 47 3.17 -19.41 -28.22
C SER A 47 4.26 -18.96 -29.18
N LYS A 48 4.62 -19.84 -30.13
CA LYS A 48 5.70 -19.58 -31.10
C LYS A 48 5.27 -18.67 -32.24
N ASP A 49 3.96 -18.59 -32.51
CA ASP A 49 3.37 -17.85 -33.63
C ASP A 49 2.44 -16.71 -33.17
N GLY A 50 2.32 -16.49 -31.86
CA GLY A 50 1.45 -15.46 -31.29
C GLY A 50 -0.03 -15.79 -31.37
N THR A 51 -0.40 -17.06 -31.57
CA THR A 51 -1.79 -17.53 -31.55
C THR A 51 -2.00 -18.62 -30.51
N CYS A 52 -3.26 -18.83 -30.10
CA CYS A 52 -3.68 -19.85 -29.14
C CYS A 52 -4.92 -20.59 -29.64
N SER A 53 -5.08 -21.85 -29.23
CA SER A 53 -6.32 -22.60 -29.48
C SER A 53 -7.50 -22.00 -28.72
N LYS A 54 -8.74 -22.25 -29.16
CA LYS A 54 -9.96 -21.67 -28.55
C LYS A 54 -10.14 -21.94 -27.05
N ALA A 55 -9.49 -22.98 -26.52
CA ALA A 55 -9.51 -23.32 -25.09
C ALA A 55 -8.45 -22.57 -24.27
N ARG A 56 -7.67 -21.69 -24.89
CA ARG A 56 -6.53 -21.00 -24.28
C ARG A 56 -6.57 -19.50 -24.57
N THR A 57 -6.12 -18.72 -23.62
CA THR A 57 -6.01 -17.26 -23.73
C THR A 57 -4.57 -16.88 -24.07
N LEU A 58 -4.40 -16.03 -25.09
CA LEU A 58 -3.10 -15.47 -25.45
C LEU A 58 -2.71 -14.40 -24.43
N VAL A 59 -1.53 -14.55 -23.85
CA VAL A 59 -0.93 -13.64 -22.88
C VAL A 59 0.38 -13.15 -23.44
N ASP A 60 0.59 -11.85 -23.40
CA ASP A 60 1.86 -11.24 -23.72
C ASP A 60 2.76 -11.28 -22.47
N LEU A 61 3.82 -12.08 -22.50
CA LEU A 61 4.84 -12.14 -21.45
C LEU A 61 5.87 -11.00 -21.58
N SER A 62 5.72 -10.12 -22.57
CA SER A 62 6.53 -8.91 -22.75
C SER A 62 5.79 -7.64 -22.37
N ALA A 63 4.91 -7.70 -21.37
CA ALA A 63 4.42 -6.50 -20.70
C ALA A 63 5.63 -5.60 -20.41
N GLY A 64 5.64 -4.40 -21.01
CA GLY A 64 6.74 -3.44 -20.91
C GLY A 64 7.22 -3.38 -19.46
N GLY A 65 8.44 -3.84 -19.25
CA GLY A 65 8.95 -4.10 -17.90
C GLY A 65 8.78 -2.86 -17.03
N LEU A 66 8.44 -3.09 -15.76
CA LEU A 66 8.37 -2.05 -14.76
C LEU A 66 9.66 -1.22 -14.77
N ASP A 67 9.58 0.04 -15.20
CA ASP A 67 10.72 0.95 -15.13
C ASP A 67 10.85 1.52 -13.71
N ALA A 68 11.26 0.64 -12.79
CA ALA A 68 11.43 0.97 -11.39
C ALA A 68 12.39 2.15 -11.18
N LYS A 69 13.37 2.31 -12.08
CA LYS A 69 14.31 3.44 -12.05
C LYS A 69 13.60 4.77 -12.32
N SER A 70 12.83 4.85 -13.40
CA SER A 70 12.11 6.09 -13.73
C SER A 70 11.00 6.39 -12.73
N ILE A 71 10.27 5.38 -12.27
CA ILE A 71 9.26 5.53 -11.21
C ILE A 71 9.92 6.05 -9.94
N ALA A 72 11.03 5.44 -9.51
CA ALA A 72 11.76 5.88 -8.33
C ALA A 72 12.24 7.33 -8.46
N ALA A 73 12.86 7.70 -9.58
CA ALA A 73 13.33 9.06 -9.80
C ALA A 73 12.18 10.09 -9.74
N ALA A 74 11.01 9.75 -10.29
CA ALA A 74 9.85 10.64 -10.31
C ALA A 74 9.18 10.77 -8.93
N VAL A 75 9.10 9.69 -8.17
CA VAL A 75 8.29 9.63 -6.93
C VAL A 75 9.11 9.91 -5.67
N THR A 76 10.42 9.64 -5.68
CA THR A 76 11.30 9.84 -4.51
C THR A 76 11.21 11.25 -3.89
N PRO A 77 11.07 12.35 -4.64
CA PRO A 77 10.86 13.68 -4.04
C PRO A 77 9.57 13.83 -3.21
N SER A 78 8.59 12.94 -3.40
CA SER A 78 7.32 12.92 -2.65
C SER A 78 7.33 11.98 -1.45
N VAL A 79 8.43 11.26 -1.21
CA VAL A 79 8.60 10.32 -0.09
C VAL A 79 9.65 10.87 0.86
N VAL A 80 9.37 10.82 2.16
CA VAL A 80 10.21 11.42 3.21
C VAL A 80 10.64 10.39 4.25
N SER A 81 11.74 10.66 4.95
CA SER A 81 12.09 9.93 6.18
C SER A 81 11.37 10.54 7.37
N ILE A 82 10.90 9.71 8.29
CA ILE A 82 10.30 10.14 9.54
C ILE A 82 11.13 9.58 10.68
N GLN A 83 11.62 10.46 11.54
CA GLN A 83 12.35 10.12 12.74
C GLN A 83 11.52 10.56 13.95
N VAL A 84 11.40 9.65 14.91
CA VAL A 84 10.68 9.89 16.16
C VAL A 84 11.65 9.76 17.32
N SER A 85 11.68 10.75 18.20
CA SER A 85 12.50 10.75 19.41
C SER A 85 11.63 10.95 20.64
N THR A 86 11.79 10.08 21.62
CA THR A 86 11.11 10.13 22.92
C THR A 86 12.16 10.11 24.05
N SER A 87 11.75 10.33 25.30
CA SER A 87 12.67 10.26 26.44
C SER A 87 13.26 8.86 26.67
N THR A 88 12.61 7.81 26.15
CA THR A 88 12.96 6.40 26.39
C THR A 88 13.47 5.68 25.15
N GLY A 89 13.59 6.35 24.00
CA GLY A 89 14.08 5.74 22.76
C GLY A 89 13.72 6.52 21.49
N SER A 90 14.11 5.98 20.34
CA SER A 90 13.83 6.53 19.01
C SER A 90 13.19 5.49 18.09
N GLY A 91 12.36 5.95 17.17
CA GLY A 91 11.77 5.15 16.09
C GLY A 91 12.01 5.81 14.73
N ASN A 92 11.86 5.04 13.65
CA ASN A 92 11.98 5.57 12.30
C ASN A 92 11.01 4.89 11.34
N GLY A 93 10.65 5.61 10.28
CA GLY A 93 9.80 5.13 9.21
C GLY A 93 9.89 6.05 8.00
N SER A 94 8.90 5.92 7.13
CA SER A 94 8.74 6.72 5.92
C SER A 94 7.37 7.39 5.90
N GLY A 95 7.20 8.38 5.04
CA GLY A 95 5.91 8.98 4.75
C GLY A 95 5.81 9.43 3.30
N SER A 96 4.59 9.68 2.84
CA SER A 96 4.33 10.26 1.52
C SER A 96 3.67 11.63 1.65
N ILE A 97 4.18 12.64 0.94
CA ILE A 97 3.61 13.97 0.90
C ILE A 97 2.28 13.91 0.14
N TYR A 98 1.18 14.10 0.86
CA TYR A 98 -0.18 13.84 0.37
C TYR A 98 -0.90 15.10 -0.13
N LYS A 99 -0.67 16.23 0.54
CA LYS A 99 -1.28 17.51 0.19
C LYS A 99 -0.37 18.65 0.62
N THR A 100 -0.23 19.66 -0.23
CA THR A 100 0.61 20.83 0.07
C THR A 100 -0.17 22.13 -0.13
N SER A 101 0.17 23.14 0.66
CA SER A 101 -0.24 24.54 0.50
C SER A 101 1.00 25.40 0.27
N ALA A 102 0.86 26.72 0.22
CA ALA A 102 2.01 27.63 0.14
C ALA A 102 2.91 27.59 1.39
N THR A 103 2.38 27.19 2.55
CA THR A 103 3.07 27.29 3.85
C THR A 103 3.22 25.97 4.58
N SER A 104 2.42 24.96 4.27
CA SER A 104 2.38 23.70 5.00
C SER A 104 2.17 22.50 4.09
N SER A 105 2.60 21.32 4.53
CA SER A 105 2.33 20.06 3.84
C SER A 105 1.86 18.99 4.81
N TYR A 106 0.89 18.18 4.37
CA TYR A 106 0.40 16.99 5.04
C TYR A 106 1.14 15.77 4.48
N ILE A 107 1.63 14.93 5.39
CA ILE A 107 2.36 13.70 5.08
C ILE A 107 1.57 12.55 5.71
N ILE A 108 1.36 11.50 4.92
CA ILE A 108 0.69 10.27 5.36
C ILE A 108 1.75 9.25 5.73
N THR A 109 1.51 8.50 6.79
CA THR A 109 2.40 7.44 7.30
C THR A 109 1.58 6.42 8.09
N ASN A 110 2.23 5.42 8.67
CA ASN A 110 1.56 4.50 9.57
C ASN A 110 1.43 5.08 10.99
N ASN A 111 0.41 4.61 11.72
CA ASN A 111 0.25 4.97 13.13
C ASN A 111 1.47 4.51 13.94
N HIS A 112 1.91 3.26 13.77
CA HIS A 112 3.02 2.70 14.57
C HIS A 112 4.35 3.45 14.37
N VAL A 113 4.52 4.19 13.26
CA VAL A 113 5.72 5.01 13.03
C VAL A 113 5.75 6.20 13.98
N VAL A 114 4.60 6.77 14.32
CA VAL A 114 4.47 8.03 15.08
C VAL A 114 3.83 7.86 16.46
N GLU A 115 3.34 6.66 16.79
CA GLU A 115 2.55 6.42 18.00
C GLU A 115 3.28 6.78 19.29
N SER A 116 4.59 6.53 19.35
CA SER A 116 5.40 6.79 20.54
C SER A 116 5.54 8.29 20.84
N ALA A 117 5.43 9.15 19.82
CA ALA A 117 5.39 10.60 19.97
C ALA A 117 3.99 11.18 20.19
N ALA A 118 2.94 10.37 20.23
CA ALA A 118 1.57 10.86 20.38
C ALA A 118 1.31 11.54 21.73
N THR A 119 1.97 11.07 22.79
CA THR A 119 1.85 11.63 24.14
C THR A 119 3.02 12.54 24.48
N SER A 120 4.23 12.10 24.17
CA SER A 120 5.47 12.84 24.44
C SER A 120 6.52 12.42 23.43
N GLY A 121 7.01 13.35 22.62
CA GLY A 121 8.07 13.07 21.67
C GLY A 121 8.18 14.16 20.63
N LYS A 122 9.25 14.07 19.85
CA LYS A 122 9.51 14.94 18.71
C LYS A 122 9.45 14.09 17.44
N ILE A 123 8.74 14.60 16.44
CA ILE A 123 8.74 14.04 15.09
C ILE A 123 9.53 14.99 14.21
N THR A 124 10.55 14.45 13.55
CA THR A 124 11.36 15.16 12.56
C THR A 124 11.19 14.48 11.22
N VAL A 125 10.86 15.26 10.20
CA VAL A 125 10.79 14.82 8.81
C VAL A 125 12.07 15.22 8.11
N GLU A 126 12.70 14.29 7.40
CA GLU A 126 13.84 14.56 6.54
C GLU A 126 13.40 14.47 5.08
N LEU A 127 13.59 15.57 4.35
CA LEU A 127 13.32 15.65 2.92
C LEU A 127 14.47 15.05 2.10
N LEU A 128 14.22 14.79 0.81
CA LEU A 128 15.24 14.25 -0.12
C LEU A 128 16.52 15.10 -0.20
N ASN A 129 16.42 16.40 0.02
CA ASN A 129 17.57 17.32 0.00
C ASN A 129 18.36 17.34 1.33
N GLY A 130 17.95 16.54 2.33
CA GLY A 130 18.54 16.50 3.67
C GLY A 130 17.97 17.52 4.66
N ASP A 131 17.00 18.35 4.25
CA ASP A 131 16.38 19.31 5.17
C ASP A 131 15.60 18.57 6.27
N LEU A 132 15.88 18.93 7.52
CA LEU A 132 15.18 18.44 8.70
C LEU A 132 14.10 19.44 9.14
N ILE A 133 12.86 18.95 9.27
CA ILE A 133 11.69 19.79 9.56
C ILE A 133 10.86 19.15 10.67
N ASP A 134 10.57 19.92 11.70
CA ASP A 134 9.69 19.48 12.79
C ASP A 134 8.26 19.26 12.28
N ALA A 135 7.66 18.14 12.66
CA ALA A 135 6.31 17.76 12.29
C ALA A 135 5.40 17.64 13.52
N LYS A 136 4.10 17.91 13.31
CA LYS A 136 3.06 17.71 14.32
C LYS A 136 2.06 16.67 13.83
N ILE A 137 1.56 15.84 14.75
CA ILE A 137 0.46 14.93 14.46
C ILE A 137 -0.81 15.76 14.26
N VAL A 138 -1.48 15.55 13.12
CA VAL A 138 -2.81 16.10 12.82
C VAL A 138 -3.88 15.18 13.39
N GLY A 139 -3.69 13.88 13.19
CA GLY A 139 -4.50 12.82 13.78
C GLY A 139 -3.95 11.44 13.43
N ARG A 140 -4.48 10.42 14.11
CA ARG A 140 -4.09 9.02 13.96
C ARG A 140 -5.33 8.14 13.96
N ASP A 141 -5.19 6.98 13.36
CA ASP A 141 -6.15 5.90 13.42
C ASP A 141 -5.40 4.59 13.67
N ALA A 142 -5.43 4.13 14.91
CA ALA A 142 -4.78 2.90 15.32
C ALA A 142 -5.51 1.66 14.77
N ASN A 143 -6.79 1.75 14.42
CA ASN A 143 -7.53 0.61 13.86
C ASN A 143 -7.13 0.29 12.42
N TYR A 144 -6.64 1.28 11.69
CA TYR A 144 -6.19 1.16 10.30
C TYR A 144 -4.67 1.30 10.13
N ASP A 145 -3.94 1.48 11.23
CA ASP A 145 -2.49 1.75 11.23
C ASP A 145 -2.11 2.94 10.35
N LEU A 146 -2.86 4.05 10.45
CA LEU A 146 -2.66 5.26 9.65
C LEU A 146 -2.46 6.49 10.53
N ALA A 147 -1.63 7.41 10.06
CA ALA A 147 -1.47 8.71 10.68
C ALA A 147 -1.24 9.80 9.63
N VAL A 148 -1.64 11.02 9.99
CA VAL A 148 -1.33 12.23 9.24
C VAL A 148 -0.49 13.14 10.12
N ILE A 149 0.67 13.53 9.62
CA ILE A 149 1.51 14.56 10.22
C ILE A 149 1.56 15.80 9.31
N GLN A 150 1.86 16.95 9.89
CA GLN A 150 2.00 18.21 9.18
C GLN A 150 3.36 18.84 9.46
N VAL A 151 4.00 19.34 8.41
CA VAL A 151 5.20 20.18 8.47
C VAL A 151 4.89 21.61 8.04
N GLN A 152 5.58 22.59 8.63
CA GLN A 152 5.47 24.00 8.26
C GLN A 152 6.38 24.34 7.06
N ARG A 153 6.17 23.60 5.97
CA ARG A 153 6.85 23.75 4.68
C ARG A 153 5.85 23.46 3.57
N GLY A 154 5.58 24.46 2.74
CA GLY A 154 4.69 24.34 1.58
C GLY A 154 5.42 24.01 0.28
N ASN A 155 4.65 23.89 -0.81
CA ASN A 155 5.11 23.61 -2.17
C ASN A 155 6.01 22.37 -2.28
N LEU A 156 5.74 21.37 -1.44
CA LEU A 156 6.44 20.09 -1.51
C LEU A 156 5.84 19.21 -2.62
N PRO A 157 6.64 18.33 -3.26
CA PRO A 157 6.16 17.43 -4.31
C PRO A 157 5.08 16.49 -3.76
N VAL A 158 3.89 16.53 -4.33
CA VAL A 158 2.77 15.70 -3.88
C VAL A 158 2.77 14.37 -4.63
N ILE A 159 2.59 13.28 -3.90
CA ILE A 159 2.47 11.94 -4.49
C ILE A 159 1.19 11.82 -5.31
N THR A 160 1.27 11.23 -6.50
CA THR A 160 0.08 11.02 -7.34
C THR A 160 -0.72 9.83 -6.81
N ILE A 161 -2.01 10.05 -6.53
CA ILE A 161 -2.91 9.01 -6.00
C ILE A 161 -3.39 8.08 -7.12
N GLY A 162 -3.27 6.76 -6.90
CA GLY A 162 -3.78 5.71 -7.78
C GLY A 162 -5.18 5.24 -7.37
N ASP A 163 -5.55 4.03 -7.81
CA ASP A 163 -6.83 3.42 -7.50
C ASP A 163 -6.62 1.93 -7.18
N SER A 164 -6.62 1.60 -5.88
CA SER A 164 -6.37 0.23 -5.43
C SER A 164 -7.46 -0.76 -5.82
N SER A 165 -8.63 -0.30 -6.24
CA SER A 165 -9.72 -1.19 -6.71
C SER A 165 -9.48 -1.76 -8.11
N LYS A 166 -8.54 -1.19 -8.87
CA LYS A 166 -8.18 -1.62 -10.22
C LYS A 166 -6.93 -2.50 -10.27
N VAL A 167 -6.30 -2.70 -9.11
CA VAL A 167 -5.11 -3.52 -8.98
C VAL A 167 -5.51 -5.00 -9.09
N SER A 168 -4.68 -5.77 -9.78
CA SER A 168 -4.84 -7.21 -9.99
C SER A 168 -3.60 -7.97 -9.52
N VAL A 169 -3.79 -9.23 -9.12
CA VAL A 169 -2.66 -10.13 -8.83
C VAL A 169 -1.81 -10.29 -10.09
N GLY A 170 -0.50 -10.13 -9.93
CA GLY A 170 0.47 -10.11 -11.03
C GLY A 170 0.84 -8.71 -11.51
N ASP A 171 0.10 -7.66 -11.13
CA ASP A 171 0.47 -6.29 -11.49
C ASP A 171 1.84 -5.94 -10.90
N PRO A 172 2.76 -5.37 -11.69
CA PRO A 172 4.07 -5.00 -11.20
C PRO A 172 3.99 -3.76 -10.30
N VAL A 173 4.78 -3.78 -9.23
CA VAL A 173 4.78 -2.73 -8.20
C VAL A 173 6.18 -2.32 -7.78
N VAL A 174 6.31 -1.06 -7.37
CA VAL A 174 7.51 -0.52 -6.73
C VAL A 174 7.16 -0.08 -5.31
N ALA A 175 7.90 -0.56 -4.32
CA ALA A 175 7.82 -0.04 -2.97
C ALA A 175 8.98 0.94 -2.73
N ILE A 176 8.65 2.14 -2.23
CA ILE A 176 9.62 3.19 -1.90
C ILE A 176 9.47 3.58 -0.44
N GLY A 177 10.60 3.64 0.26
CA GLY A 177 10.74 4.26 1.56
C GLY A 177 12.05 5.04 1.67
N SER A 178 12.22 5.80 2.73
CA SER A 178 13.46 6.52 3.06
C SER A 178 13.89 6.16 4.49
N PRO A 179 14.43 4.95 4.72
CA PRO A 179 14.95 4.59 6.03
C PRO A 179 16.18 5.44 6.39
N LEU A 180 16.16 6.06 7.58
CA LEU A 180 17.33 6.70 8.20
C LEU A 180 17.99 7.79 7.34
N GLY A 181 17.22 8.53 6.53
CA GLY A 181 17.76 9.58 5.66
C GLY A 181 18.65 9.08 4.52
N LEU A 182 18.85 7.77 4.38
CA LEU A 182 19.61 7.20 3.26
C LEU A 182 18.79 7.37 1.97
N ALA A 183 19.49 7.65 0.86
CA ALA A 183 18.92 7.76 -0.48
C ALA A 183 17.87 6.65 -0.69
N SER A 184 16.62 7.05 -0.88
CA SER A 184 15.42 6.22 -0.75
C SER A 184 15.61 4.76 -1.17
N THR A 185 15.19 3.84 -0.29
CA THR A 185 15.19 2.41 -0.59
C THR A 185 14.04 2.09 -1.52
N VAL A 186 14.39 1.54 -2.68
CA VAL A 186 13.46 1.13 -3.73
C VAL A 186 13.54 -0.39 -3.85
N THR A 187 12.39 -1.04 -3.77
CA THR A 187 12.24 -2.47 -4.06
C THR A 187 11.13 -2.66 -5.09
N SER A 188 11.21 -3.72 -5.88
CA SER A 188 10.22 -4.01 -6.91
C SER A 188 9.73 -5.44 -6.79
N GLY A 189 8.51 -5.67 -7.24
CA GLY A 189 7.86 -6.97 -7.22
C GLY A 189 6.55 -6.94 -7.98
N ILE A 190 5.62 -7.79 -7.59
CA ILE A 190 4.25 -7.84 -8.08
C ILE A 190 3.27 -7.85 -6.93
N VAL A 191 2.01 -7.56 -7.22
CA VAL A 191 0.91 -7.90 -6.34
C VAL A 191 0.77 -9.41 -6.28
N SER A 192 1.06 -10.00 -5.13
CA SER A 192 1.00 -11.45 -4.91
C SER A 192 -0.39 -11.91 -4.50
N ALA A 193 -1.14 -11.08 -3.78
CA ALA A 193 -2.51 -11.35 -3.38
C ALA A 193 -3.24 -10.05 -3.04
N LEU A 194 -4.57 -10.10 -3.10
CA LEU A 194 -5.46 -9.03 -2.68
C LEU A 194 -6.35 -9.53 -1.54
N ASN A 195 -6.94 -8.59 -0.83
CA ASN A 195 -7.89 -8.83 0.25
C ASN A 195 -7.34 -9.78 1.32
N ARG A 196 -6.09 -9.54 1.75
CA ARG A 196 -5.42 -10.38 2.74
C ARG A 196 -5.69 -9.85 4.13
N PRO A 197 -6.44 -10.59 4.98
CA PRO A 197 -6.64 -10.16 6.35
C PRO A 197 -5.33 -10.25 7.11
N VAL A 198 -4.83 -9.09 7.54
CA VAL A 198 -3.64 -8.99 8.38
C VAL A 198 -3.94 -8.17 9.62
N THR A 199 -3.24 -8.50 10.68
CA THR A 199 -3.22 -7.70 11.91
C THR A 199 -1.88 -7.02 12.05
N THR A 200 -1.88 -5.74 12.42
CA THR A 200 -0.67 -5.00 12.76
C THR A 200 -0.77 -4.45 14.19
N GLY A 201 0.34 -4.07 14.81
CA GLY A 201 0.36 -3.56 16.19
C GLY A 201 0.60 -4.63 17.26
N SER A 202 0.48 -4.21 18.52
CA SER A 202 0.68 -5.08 19.68
C SER A 202 -0.61 -5.81 20.09
N VAL A 203 -0.47 -6.92 20.82
CA VAL A 203 -1.61 -7.68 21.36
C VAL A 203 -2.52 -6.76 22.18
N GLY A 204 -3.80 -6.69 21.83
CA GLY A 204 -4.81 -5.79 22.43
C GLY A 204 -4.91 -4.39 21.79
N ALA A 205 -4.10 -4.09 20.78
CA ALA A 205 -4.12 -2.86 19.98
C ALA A 205 -3.99 -3.18 18.49
N GLU A 206 -4.64 -4.25 18.04
CA GLU A 206 -4.52 -4.73 16.66
C GLU A 206 -5.23 -3.79 15.67
N SER A 207 -4.49 -3.38 14.65
CA SER A 207 -5.05 -2.82 13.43
C SER A 207 -5.51 -3.96 12.53
N TYR A 208 -6.63 -3.77 11.84
CA TYR A 208 -7.22 -4.79 10.97
C TYR A 208 -7.25 -4.24 9.56
N VAL A 209 -6.40 -4.80 8.69
CA VAL A 209 -6.18 -4.27 7.33
C VAL A 209 -6.51 -5.35 6.30
N ASP A 210 -7.26 -4.97 5.27
CA ASP A 210 -7.52 -5.80 4.09
C ASP A 210 -6.41 -5.58 3.06
N ALA A 211 -5.23 -6.12 3.34
CA ALA A 211 -3.99 -5.68 2.71
C ALA A 211 -3.84 -6.14 1.25
N ILE A 212 -3.13 -5.30 0.49
CA ILE A 212 -2.43 -5.72 -0.74
C ILE A 212 -1.18 -6.47 -0.29
N GLN A 213 -1.03 -7.72 -0.73
CA GLN A 213 0.19 -8.49 -0.52
C GLN A 213 1.11 -8.32 -1.73
N THR A 214 2.40 -8.14 -1.48
CA THR A 214 3.44 -7.99 -2.50
C THR A 214 4.66 -8.83 -2.14
N ASP A 215 5.42 -9.25 -3.15
CA ASP A 215 6.75 -9.86 -2.97
C ASP A 215 7.88 -8.81 -3.06
N ALA A 216 7.55 -7.55 -3.38
CA ALA A 216 8.47 -6.44 -3.21
C ALA A 216 8.88 -6.36 -1.73
N ALA A 217 10.19 -6.32 -1.45
CA ALA A 217 10.66 -6.40 -0.08
C ALA A 217 10.19 -5.18 0.75
N ILE A 218 9.39 -5.47 1.79
CA ILE A 218 8.93 -4.51 2.81
C ILE A 218 9.68 -4.82 4.12
N ASN A 219 10.47 -3.86 4.61
CA ASN A 219 11.38 -4.02 5.76
C ASN A 219 11.23 -2.83 6.72
N PRO A 220 11.62 -2.95 8.00
CA PRO A 220 11.65 -1.82 8.91
C PRO A 220 12.32 -0.59 8.27
N GLY A 221 11.62 0.55 8.31
CA GLY A 221 12.06 1.81 7.70
C GLY A 221 11.41 2.16 6.36
N ASN A 222 10.80 1.21 5.63
CA ASN A 222 9.89 1.55 4.51
C ASN A 222 8.40 1.56 4.91
N SER A 223 8.09 1.27 6.18
CA SER A 223 6.76 1.45 6.76
C SER A 223 6.33 2.91 6.69
N GLY A 224 5.10 3.16 6.25
CA GLY A 224 4.53 4.46 5.94
C GLY A 224 4.93 5.01 4.57
N GLY A 225 5.84 4.34 3.86
CA GLY A 225 6.22 4.62 2.48
C GLY A 225 5.15 4.19 1.48
N ALA A 226 5.43 4.38 0.19
CA ALA A 226 4.47 4.15 -0.89
C ALA A 226 4.66 2.77 -1.55
N LEU A 227 3.55 2.08 -1.82
CA LEU A 227 3.47 1.05 -2.85
C LEU A 227 2.90 1.69 -4.12
N LEU A 228 3.61 1.56 -5.23
CA LEU A 228 3.33 2.26 -6.48
C LEU A 228 2.97 1.26 -7.59
N ASP A 229 2.02 1.65 -8.44
CA ASP A 229 1.77 0.95 -9.70
C ASP A 229 2.83 1.28 -10.77
N ALA A 230 2.69 0.65 -11.94
CA ALA A 230 3.59 0.86 -13.08
C ALA A 230 3.57 2.29 -13.65
N GLN A 231 2.63 3.16 -13.21
CA GLN A 231 2.57 4.57 -13.58
C GLN A 231 3.15 5.49 -12.50
N GLY A 232 3.69 4.93 -11.41
CA GLY A 232 4.21 5.69 -10.28
C GLY A 232 3.14 6.34 -9.41
N ARG A 233 1.91 5.83 -9.45
CA ARG A 233 0.82 6.30 -8.58
C ARG A 233 0.75 5.43 -7.33
N ILE A 234 0.54 6.03 -6.16
CA ILE A 234 0.40 5.28 -4.91
C ILE A 234 -0.90 4.46 -4.92
N ILE A 235 -0.75 3.15 -4.76
CA ILE A 235 -1.84 2.18 -4.62
C ILE A 235 -1.93 1.59 -3.21
N GLY A 236 -0.93 1.82 -2.36
CA GLY A 236 -1.02 1.50 -0.94
C GLY A 236 0.07 2.14 -0.06
N VAL A 237 -0.14 2.09 1.25
CA VAL A 237 0.81 2.53 2.29
C VAL A 237 1.48 1.29 2.90
N ASN A 238 2.80 1.15 2.70
CA ASN A 238 3.56 -0.03 3.13
C ASN A 238 3.53 -0.18 4.66
N SER A 239 3.32 -1.40 5.18
CA SER A 239 3.39 -1.69 6.62
C SER A 239 4.27 -2.92 6.85
N ALA A 240 5.47 -2.74 7.43
CA ALA A 240 6.46 -3.79 7.63
C ALA A 240 6.22 -4.65 8.88
N ILE A 241 5.28 -4.25 9.73
CA ILE A 241 4.90 -5.00 10.95
C ILE A 241 3.64 -5.84 10.75
N ALA A 242 3.05 -5.80 9.56
CA ALA A 242 1.92 -6.65 9.22
C ALA A 242 2.39 -8.10 9.16
N THR A 243 1.83 -8.91 10.05
CA THR A 243 2.05 -10.35 10.06
C THR A 243 0.73 -11.05 9.76
N LEU A 244 0.83 -12.25 9.20
CA LEU A 244 -0.33 -13.13 9.15
C LEU A 244 -0.75 -13.44 10.59
N SER A 245 -2.05 -13.58 10.83
CA SER A 245 -2.66 -13.82 12.15
C SER A 245 -2.11 -15.05 12.91
N SER A 246 -1.26 -15.86 12.27
CA SER A 246 -0.44 -16.93 12.86
C SER A 246 1.04 -16.48 12.92
N GLY A 247 1.44 -15.90 14.06
CA GLY A 247 2.72 -15.20 14.25
C GLY A 247 3.99 -15.84 13.66
N GLY A 248 4.92 -14.98 13.26
CA GLY A 248 6.24 -15.36 12.73
C GLY A 248 7.22 -14.17 12.71
N THR A 249 8.51 -14.52 12.74
CA THR A 249 9.72 -13.67 12.88
C THR A 249 9.72 -12.35 12.11
N ALA A 250 10.27 -11.30 12.73
CA ALA A 250 10.49 -9.98 12.11
C ALA A 250 11.56 -10.04 11.00
N GLY A 251 11.16 -9.70 9.76
CA GLY A 251 12.01 -9.62 8.56
C GLY A 251 11.24 -9.97 7.29
N SER A 252 11.61 -9.40 6.13
CA SER A 252 10.96 -9.76 4.86
C SER A 252 11.27 -11.20 4.48
N ILE A 253 10.25 -12.07 4.54
CA ILE A 253 10.28 -13.44 4.03
C ILE A 253 9.70 -13.53 2.61
N GLY A 254 9.70 -12.41 1.86
CA GLY A 254 8.99 -12.30 0.58
C GLY A 254 7.48 -12.08 0.72
N LEU A 255 7.02 -11.71 1.91
CA LEU A 255 5.63 -11.32 2.19
C LEU A 255 5.62 -9.87 2.70
N GLY A 256 5.37 -8.93 1.80
CA GLY A 256 5.11 -7.53 2.11
C GLY A 256 3.61 -7.23 2.12
N PHE A 257 3.19 -6.28 2.95
CA PHE A 257 1.80 -5.84 3.03
C PHE A 257 1.69 -4.33 2.92
N SER A 258 0.61 -3.87 2.28
CA SER A 258 0.31 -2.47 2.08
C SER A 258 -1.18 -2.20 2.29
N ILE A 259 -1.50 -1.13 3.02
CA ILE A 259 -2.87 -0.68 3.24
C ILE A 259 -3.39 -0.09 1.92
N PRO A 260 -4.50 -0.58 1.34
CA PRO A 260 -5.00 -0.09 0.05
C PRO A 260 -5.25 1.42 0.06
N ILE A 261 -4.82 2.14 -0.99
CA ILE A 261 -4.90 3.60 -1.01
C ILE A 261 -6.33 4.13 -0.93
N ASN A 262 -7.33 3.40 -1.47
CA ASN A 262 -8.73 3.85 -1.41
C ASN A 262 -9.26 3.84 0.03
N GLU A 263 -8.86 2.84 0.82
CA GLU A 263 -9.17 2.73 2.25
C GLU A 263 -8.44 3.83 3.03
N ALA A 264 -7.12 3.94 2.80
CA ALA A 264 -6.30 4.94 3.46
C ALA A 264 -6.78 6.37 3.17
N LYS A 265 -7.11 6.67 1.91
CA LYS A 265 -7.57 7.99 1.46
C LYS A 265 -8.77 8.48 2.26
N ARG A 266 -9.76 7.62 2.51
CA ARG A 266 -10.96 7.97 3.30
C ARG A 266 -10.55 8.41 4.71
N VAL A 267 -9.74 7.59 5.39
CA VAL A 267 -9.28 7.86 6.77
C VAL A 267 -8.42 9.12 6.82
N ILE A 268 -7.49 9.28 5.87
CA ILE A 268 -6.59 10.43 5.76
C ILE A 268 -7.38 11.73 5.55
N ASP A 269 -8.36 11.73 4.65
CA ASP A 269 -9.18 12.92 4.36
C ASP A 269 -10.02 13.33 5.58
N GLU A 270 -10.60 12.37 6.31
CA GLU A 270 -11.33 12.62 7.56
C GLU A 270 -10.41 13.23 8.63
N ILE A 271 -9.19 12.68 8.79
CA ILE A 271 -8.19 13.18 9.73
C ILE A 271 -7.75 14.60 9.35
N ILE A 272 -7.48 14.87 8.08
CA ILE A 272 -7.10 16.22 7.63
C ILE A 272 -8.23 17.22 7.90
N ALA A 273 -9.48 16.81 7.69
CA ALA A 273 -10.64 17.68 7.86
C ALA A 273 -10.99 17.94 9.33
N THR A 274 -10.85 16.95 10.20
CA THR A 274 -11.45 16.97 11.55
C THR A 274 -10.50 16.60 12.69
N GLY A 275 -9.29 16.13 12.37
CA GLY A 275 -8.36 15.52 13.33
C GLY A 275 -8.76 14.12 13.79
N LYS A 276 -9.87 13.56 13.28
CA LYS A 276 -10.42 12.25 13.66
C LYS A 276 -10.90 11.49 12.43
N SER A 277 -11.15 10.20 12.59
CA SER A 277 -11.71 9.32 11.56
C SER A 277 -12.87 8.49 12.11
N THR A 278 -13.54 7.80 11.21
CA THR A 278 -14.66 6.89 11.47
C THR A 278 -14.40 5.52 10.84
N ARG A 279 -15.07 4.50 11.37
CA ARG A 279 -15.02 3.13 10.84
C ARG A 279 -16.43 2.56 10.65
N PRO A 280 -16.63 1.70 9.64
CA PRO A 280 -17.88 1.00 9.47
C PRO A 280 -18.09 -0.02 10.59
N VAL A 281 -19.36 -0.26 10.93
CA VAL A 281 -19.74 -1.33 11.86
C VAL A 281 -20.90 -2.15 11.31
N LEU A 282 -20.82 -3.47 11.47
CA LEU A 282 -21.94 -4.36 11.17
C LEU A 282 -23.04 -4.29 12.25
N GLY A 283 -22.65 -3.94 13.48
CA GLY A 283 -23.57 -3.91 14.63
C GLY A 283 -23.71 -5.23 15.35
N VAL A 284 -22.62 -5.97 15.53
CA VAL A 284 -22.62 -7.27 16.22
C VAL A 284 -21.46 -7.38 17.22
N ASN A 285 -21.67 -8.18 18.25
CA ASN A 285 -20.61 -8.74 19.09
C ASN A 285 -20.37 -10.18 18.66
N LEU A 286 -19.12 -10.51 18.34
CA LEU A 286 -18.73 -11.85 17.90
C LEU A 286 -18.34 -12.72 19.10
N ASP A 287 -18.62 -14.02 19.01
CA ASP A 287 -18.27 -15.02 20.02
C ASP A 287 -16.80 -15.43 19.86
N ALA A 288 -15.92 -14.82 20.66
CA ALA A 288 -14.48 -15.08 20.63
C ALA A 288 -14.10 -16.52 21.03
N THR A 289 -15.03 -17.29 21.60
CA THR A 289 -14.79 -18.71 21.97
C THR A 289 -15.16 -19.68 20.86
N TYR A 290 -15.76 -19.20 19.76
CA TYR A 290 -16.15 -20.03 18.63
C TYR A 290 -14.92 -20.49 17.82
N THR A 291 -14.72 -21.80 17.73
CA THR A 291 -13.59 -22.43 17.03
C THR A 291 -13.97 -23.05 15.68
N GLY A 292 -15.24 -22.96 15.29
CA GLY A 292 -15.68 -23.41 13.97
C GLY A 292 -15.25 -22.44 12.87
N VAL A 293 -15.40 -22.85 11.62
CA VAL A 293 -15.16 -21.96 10.48
C VAL A 293 -16.20 -20.83 10.51
N GLY A 294 -15.79 -19.59 10.28
CA GLY A 294 -16.64 -18.41 10.22
C GLY A 294 -16.62 -17.56 11.49
N ALA A 295 -17.47 -16.54 11.53
CA ALA A 295 -17.58 -15.64 12.67
C ALA A 295 -18.98 -15.73 13.29
N LYS A 296 -19.07 -16.32 14.49
CA LYS A 296 -20.35 -16.51 15.18
C LYS A 296 -20.78 -15.22 15.88
N ILE A 297 -22.02 -14.82 15.64
CA ILE A 297 -22.64 -13.65 16.26
C ILE A 297 -23.14 -14.05 17.65
N LEU A 298 -22.56 -13.46 18.69
CA LEU A 298 -23.01 -13.66 20.07
C LEU A 298 -24.26 -12.82 20.37
N LYS A 299 -24.20 -11.52 20.05
CA LYS A 299 -25.26 -10.55 20.28
C LYS A 299 -25.30 -9.52 19.17
N LEU A 300 -26.50 -9.02 18.86
CA LEU A 300 -26.69 -7.85 18.01
C LEU A 300 -26.58 -6.58 18.86
N VAL A 301 -26.11 -5.50 18.24
CA VAL A 301 -26.16 -4.16 18.84
C VAL A 301 -27.49 -3.54 18.43
N PRO A 302 -28.34 -3.12 19.40
CA PRO A 302 -29.63 -2.52 19.10
C PRO A 302 -29.53 -1.29 18.20
N GLY A 303 -30.41 -1.19 17.20
CA GLY A 303 -30.49 -0.08 16.26
C GLY A 303 -29.45 -0.08 15.14
N GLU A 304 -28.53 -1.05 15.11
CA GLU A 304 -27.46 -1.14 14.11
C GLU A 304 -27.84 -2.00 12.88
N GLY A 305 -26.96 -2.00 11.88
CA GLY A 305 -27.20 -2.63 10.58
C GLY A 305 -27.68 -4.07 10.64
N ALA A 306 -27.00 -4.94 11.39
CA ALA A 306 -27.33 -6.37 11.46
C ALA A 306 -28.72 -6.63 12.06
N GLU A 307 -29.10 -5.90 13.10
CA GLU A 307 -30.44 -6.00 13.70
C GLU A 307 -31.51 -5.51 12.72
N LYS A 308 -31.30 -4.34 12.10
CA LYS A 308 -32.21 -3.77 11.08
C LYS A 308 -32.40 -4.70 9.88
N ALA A 309 -31.36 -5.43 9.49
CA ALA A 309 -31.41 -6.41 8.41
C ALA A 309 -32.11 -7.72 8.83
N GLY A 310 -32.35 -7.93 10.13
CA GLY A 310 -33.00 -9.13 10.67
C GLY A 310 -32.08 -10.34 10.75
N ILE A 311 -30.75 -10.16 10.88
CA ILE A 311 -29.82 -11.26 11.13
C ILE A 311 -30.09 -11.81 12.54
N PRO A 312 -30.37 -13.11 12.71
CA PRO A 312 -30.57 -13.69 14.04
C PRO A 312 -29.27 -13.74 14.86
N ALA A 313 -29.35 -13.48 16.17
CA ALA A 313 -28.26 -13.79 17.08
C ALA A 313 -27.97 -15.31 17.08
N GLY A 314 -26.71 -15.70 17.23
CA GLY A 314 -26.26 -17.08 17.09
C GLY A 314 -25.92 -17.50 15.66
N SER A 315 -26.23 -16.68 14.65
CA SER A 315 -25.82 -16.94 13.26
C SER A 315 -24.30 -16.98 13.11
N VAL A 316 -23.80 -17.78 12.16
CA VAL A 316 -22.37 -17.85 11.83
C VAL A 316 -22.15 -17.23 10.46
N ILE A 317 -21.39 -16.12 10.40
CA ILE A 317 -21.03 -15.45 9.15
C ILE A 317 -20.10 -16.35 8.35
N ARG A 318 -20.48 -16.62 7.10
CA ARG A 318 -19.74 -17.47 6.15
C ARG A 318 -19.07 -16.68 5.04
N SER A 319 -19.71 -15.60 4.59
CA SER A 319 -19.11 -14.68 3.63
C SER A 319 -19.72 -13.30 3.69
N ILE A 320 -18.95 -12.30 3.23
CA ILE A 320 -19.37 -10.90 3.09
C ILE A 320 -19.04 -10.47 1.67
N ASP A 321 -20.07 -10.14 0.88
CA ASP A 321 -20.02 -9.93 -0.58
C ASP A 321 -19.25 -11.04 -1.32
N GLY A 322 -19.55 -12.29 -0.96
CA GLY A 322 -18.96 -13.47 -1.59
C GLY A 322 -17.54 -13.82 -1.14
N VAL A 323 -16.86 -12.93 -0.40
CA VAL A 323 -15.55 -13.23 0.19
C VAL A 323 -15.73 -14.12 1.41
N LYS A 324 -15.10 -15.30 1.39
CA LYS A 324 -15.20 -16.28 2.48
C LYS A 324 -14.65 -15.71 3.78
N THR A 325 -15.38 -15.95 4.86
CA THR A 325 -15.01 -15.60 6.23
C THR A 325 -14.70 -16.90 6.95
N ASN A 326 -13.44 -17.07 7.36
CA ASN A 326 -12.97 -18.30 8.00
C ASN A 326 -12.95 -18.19 9.52
N ASP A 327 -12.93 -16.98 10.05
CA ASP A 327 -12.79 -16.68 11.48
C ASP A 327 -13.32 -15.27 11.81
N GLN A 328 -13.26 -14.91 13.08
CA GLN A 328 -13.63 -13.58 13.56
C GLN A 328 -12.77 -12.45 12.93
N VAL A 329 -11.47 -12.67 12.77
CA VAL A 329 -10.54 -11.64 12.28
C VAL A 329 -10.85 -11.27 10.83
N SER A 330 -11.03 -12.26 9.96
CA SER A 330 -11.42 -12.07 8.56
C SER A 330 -12.77 -11.38 8.42
N ALA A 331 -13.72 -11.62 9.32
CA ALA A 331 -14.99 -10.88 9.34
C ALA A 331 -14.78 -9.39 9.66
N ILE A 332 -14.00 -9.10 10.70
CA ILE A 332 -13.70 -7.73 11.14
C ILE A 332 -12.97 -6.96 10.04
N VAL A 333 -11.89 -7.54 9.48
CA VAL A 333 -11.13 -6.95 8.38
C VAL A 333 -12.05 -6.66 7.20
N ARG A 334 -12.87 -7.64 6.80
CA ARG A 334 -13.73 -7.48 5.65
C ARG A 334 -14.77 -6.38 5.84
N ILE A 335 -15.37 -6.25 7.02
CA ILE A 335 -16.28 -5.13 7.30
C ILE A 335 -15.53 -3.79 7.27
N ARG A 336 -14.31 -3.74 7.81
CA ARG A 336 -13.49 -2.52 7.90
C ARG A 336 -12.96 -2.02 6.56
N SER A 337 -12.88 -2.86 5.53
CA SER A 337 -12.48 -2.40 4.19
C SER A 337 -13.57 -1.66 3.40
N TYR A 338 -14.78 -1.55 3.96
CA TYR A 338 -15.84 -0.71 3.41
C TYR A 338 -15.86 0.70 4.02
N ALA A 339 -16.63 1.59 3.40
CA ALA A 339 -17.00 2.86 3.99
C ALA A 339 -18.22 2.71 4.92
N PRO A 340 -18.33 3.53 5.98
CA PRO A 340 -19.60 3.67 6.71
C PRO A 340 -20.76 3.98 5.75
N GLY A 341 -21.93 3.38 6.00
CA GLY A 341 -23.11 3.50 5.13
C GLY A 341 -23.10 2.58 3.89
N ALA A 342 -22.02 1.85 3.62
CA ALA A 342 -21.99 0.86 2.54
C ALA A 342 -23.02 -0.24 2.78
N VAL A 343 -23.63 -0.75 1.70
CA VAL A 343 -24.53 -1.90 1.74
C VAL A 343 -23.75 -3.14 1.33
N VAL A 344 -23.70 -4.13 2.23
CA VAL A 344 -22.99 -5.40 2.02
C VAL A 344 -23.95 -6.58 2.10
N THR A 345 -23.65 -7.66 1.40
CA THR A 345 -24.39 -8.92 1.46
C THR A 345 -23.68 -9.88 2.41
N VAL A 346 -24.31 -10.21 3.54
CA VAL A 346 -23.77 -11.12 4.55
C VAL A 346 -24.48 -12.47 4.43
N LEU A 347 -23.74 -13.51 4.04
CA LEU A 347 -24.22 -14.88 4.08
C LEU A 347 -23.94 -15.47 5.46
N VAL A 348 -24.98 -16.00 6.11
CA VAL A 348 -24.86 -16.66 7.41
C VAL A 348 -25.47 -18.05 7.40
N ASP A 349 -24.93 -18.92 8.25
CA ASP A 349 -25.68 -20.08 8.73
C ASP A 349 -26.64 -19.63 9.83
N LEU A 350 -27.89 -20.09 9.77
CA LEU A 350 -28.91 -19.78 10.75
C LEU A 350 -28.82 -20.72 11.97
N PRO A 351 -29.12 -20.25 13.19
CA PRO A 351 -29.19 -21.11 14.38
C PRO A 351 -30.19 -22.27 14.23
N THR A 352 -31.23 -22.07 13.41
CA THR A 352 -32.27 -23.06 13.09
C THR A 352 -31.85 -24.05 12.00
N GLY A 353 -30.65 -23.91 11.44
CA GLY A 353 -30.19 -24.64 10.27
C GLY A 353 -30.47 -23.92 8.95
N GLY A 354 -29.68 -24.26 7.93
CA GLY A 354 -29.72 -23.63 6.60
C GLY A 354 -28.90 -22.35 6.49
N GLN A 355 -28.80 -21.82 5.27
CA GLN A 355 -28.07 -20.59 4.96
C GLN A 355 -29.01 -19.49 4.48
N LYS A 356 -28.71 -18.24 4.83
CA LYS A 356 -29.45 -17.07 4.34
C LYS A 356 -28.53 -15.89 4.11
N SER A 357 -28.78 -15.15 3.04
CA SER A 357 -28.11 -13.88 2.75
C SER A 357 -28.94 -12.71 3.24
N PHE A 358 -28.28 -11.73 3.84
CA PHE A 358 -28.86 -10.50 4.35
C PHE A 358 -28.15 -9.30 3.72
N LYS A 359 -28.91 -8.32 3.21
CA LYS A 359 -28.35 -7.02 2.83
C LYS A 359 -28.30 -6.13 4.05
N VAL A 360 -27.11 -5.69 4.43
CA VAL A 360 -26.87 -4.91 5.64
C VAL A 360 -26.26 -3.57 5.26
N THR A 361 -26.85 -2.48 5.76
CA THR A 361 -26.22 -1.15 5.68
C THR A 361 -25.31 -0.99 6.90
N LEU A 362 -24.02 -0.75 6.68
CA LEU A 362 -23.05 -0.60 7.75
C LEU A 362 -23.25 0.73 8.49
N GLY A 363 -23.20 0.69 9.81
CA GLY A 363 -23.22 1.88 10.66
C GLY A 363 -21.89 2.65 10.61
N SER A 364 -21.81 3.74 11.37
CA SER A 364 -20.60 4.55 11.54
C SER A 364 -20.30 4.75 13.02
N THR A 365 -19.04 4.60 13.41
CA THR A 365 -18.59 4.88 14.78
C THR A 365 -17.22 5.58 14.72
N PRO A 366 -16.87 6.43 15.71
CA PRO A 366 -15.54 7.01 15.79
C PRO A 366 -14.46 5.93 15.74
N SER A 367 -13.46 6.15 14.90
CA SER A 367 -12.24 5.38 14.87
C SER A 367 -11.18 6.06 15.74
N SER A 368 -10.40 5.24 16.41
CA SER A 368 -9.40 5.63 17.42
C SER A 368 -8.00 5.38 16.92
#